data_AF-A0A418GJN5-F1
#
_entry.id   AF-A0A418GJN5-F1
#
_cell.length_a   1.000
_cell.length_b   1.000
_cell.length_c   1.000
_cell.angle_alpha   90.00
_cell.angle_beta   90.00
_cell.angle_gamma   90.00
#
_symmetry.space_group_name_H-M   'P 1'
#
loop_
_entity.id
_entity.type
_entity.pdbx_description
1 polymer ?
#
loop_
_entity_poly.entity_id
_entity_poly.type
_entity_poly.pdbx_seq_one_letter_code
_entity_poly.pdbx_strand_id
1 'polypeptide(L)'
;KMSSERTLAVQAALMQQPDKSLALLAWTLCLNVFGSGAYSKPAQISLECKHYSLTSDAPSGKEGAAFMAMMAEKARLAALLPEGWSRDMTTFLSLSQEVLLSLLSFCTACSIHGVQTRECGHTSRSPLDTLESAIGFHMRDWWQPTKA
;
A
#
# COMPACT_ATOMS: atom_id res chain seq x y z
N LYS A 1 -11.34 -2.80 12.91
CA LYS A 1 -10.51 -1.66 13.35
C LYS A 1 -10.43 -0.62 12.24
N MET A 2 -10.77 0.62 12.56
CA MET A 2 -10.74 1.74 11.60
C MET A 2 -9.36 1.99 11.01
N SER A 3 -8.28 1.76 11.75
CA SER A 3 -6.91 1.90 11.26
C SER A 3 -6.54 0.88 10.17
N SER A 4 -7.17 -0.31 10.17
CA SER A 4 -6.98 -1.32 9.13
C SER A 4 -7.70 -0.95 7.84
N GLU A 5 -8.94 -0.44 7.93
CA GLU A 5 -9.70 0.10 6.79
C GLU A 5 -8.96 1.28 6.15
N ARG A 6 -8.48 2.21 6.99
CA ARG A 6 -7.67 3.35 6.55
C ARG A 6 -6.41 2.89 5.81
N THR A 7 -5.72 1.87 6.34
CA THR A 7 -4.54 1.31 5.67
C THR A 7 -4.92 0.78 4.29
N LEU A 8 -5.92 -0.10 4.17
CA LEU A 8 -6.36 -0.66 2.88
C LEU A 8 -6.76 0.43 1.89
N ALA A 9 -7.47 1.46 2.34
CA ALA A 9 -7.90 2.59 1.53
C ALA A 9 -6.70 3.39 0.99
N VAL A 10 -5.68 3.66 1.82
CA VAL A 10 -4.45 4.32 1.37
C VAL A 10 -3.66 3.46 0.40
N GLN A 11 -3.61 2.14 0.60
CA GLN A 11 -3.01 1.22 -0.37
C GLN A 11 -3.69 1.37 -1.75
N ALA A 12 -5.03 1.29 -1.77
CA ALA A 12 -5.80 1.40 -3.00
C ALA A 12 -5.66 2.76 -3.67
N ALA A 13 -5.57 3.86 -2.91
CA ALA A 13 -5.38 5.20 -3.44
C ALA A 13 -3.98 5.46 -4.00
N LEU A 14 -2.92 4.99 -3.32
CA LEU A 14 -1.54 5.17 -3.78
C LEU A 14 -1.26 4.36 -5.06
N MET A 15 -1.83 3.16 -5.16
CA MET A 15 -1.74 2.30 -6.35
C MET A 15 -2.09 3.05 -7.65
N GLN A 16 -3.05 3.97 -7.59
CA GLN A 16 -3.51 4.81 -8.71
C GLN A 16 -2.59 6.02 -9.01
N GLN A 17 -1.49 6.21 -8.27
CA GLN A 17 -0.60 7.39 -8.39
C GLN A 17 0.88 6.97 -8.51
N PRO A 18 1.31 6.42 -9.68
CA PRO A 18 2.65 5.81 -9.85
C PRO A 18 3.82 6.74 -9.54
N ASP A 19 3.74 8.02 -9.89
CA ASP A 19 4.80 8.99 -9.61
C ASP A 19 5.01 9.19 -8.10
N LYS A 20 3.91 9.25 -7.34
CA LYS A 20 3.97 9.40 -5.88
C LYS A 20 4.46 8.11 -5.21
N SER A 21 4.12 6.96 -5.77
CA SER A 21 4.65 5.67 -5.32
C SER A 21 6.16 5.58 -5.51
N LEU A 22 6.66 5.98 -6.69
CA LEU A 22 8.10 6.01 -6.95
C LEU A 22 8.82 6.96 -5.99
N ALA A 23 8.26 8.14 -5.75
CA ALA A 23 8.81 9.10 -4.78
C ALA A 23 8.83 8.53 -3.35
N LEU A 24 7.75 7.87 -2.91
CA LEU A 24 7.68 7.24 -1.60
C LEU A 24 8.70 6.10 -1.44
N LEU A 25 8.86 5.26 -2.48
CA LEU A 25 9.85 4.19 -2.49
C LEU A 25 11.27 4.75 -2.40
N ALA A 26 11.59 5.76 -3.21
CA ALA A 26 12.88 6.43 -3.19
C ALA A 26 13.18 7.05 -1.83
N TRP A 27 12.22 7.80 -1.26
CA TRP A 27 12.36 8.40 0.07
C TRP A 27 12.59 7.34 1.15
N THR A 28 11.87 6.22 1.08
CA THR A 28 12.01 5.10 2.03
C THR A 28 13.39 4.46 1.95
N LEU A 29 13.88 4.20 0.73
CA LEU A 29 15.23 3.69 0.49
C LEU A 29 16.28 4.68 1.02
N CYS A 30 16.11 5.98 0.73
CA CYS A 30 17.00 7.03 1.23
C CYS A 30 17.01 7.09 2.77
N LEU A 31 15.86 6.94 3.44
CA LEU A 31 15.83 6.87 4.90
C LEU A 31 16.56 5.64 5.46
N ASN A 32 16.53 4.51 4.76
CA ASN A 32 17.25 3.30 5.17
C ASN A 32 18.76 3.43 4.99
N VAL A 33 19.20 4.15 3.96
CA VAL A 33 20.63 4.30 3.63
C VAL A 33 21.26 5.49 4.35
N PHE A 34 20.52 6.60 4.49
CA PHE A 34 21.04 7.89 4.96
C PHE A 34 20.42 8.38 6.27
N GLY A 35 19.36 7.76 6.78
CA GLY A 35 18.68 8.16 8.01
C GLY A 35 19.23 7.46 9.26
N SER A 36 19.57 8.21 10.30
CA SER A 36 20.16 7.70 11.56
C SER A 36 19.14 7.46 12.70
N GLY A 37 17.83 7.58 12.44
CA GLY A 37 16.79 7.53 13.48
C GLY A 37 15.85 6.33 13.44
N ALA A 38 15.43 5.87 14.62
CA ALA A 38 14.36 4.89 14.81
C ALA A 38 12.98 5.54 14.62
N TYR A 39 12.66 5.94 13.39
CA TYR A 39 11.33 6.47 13.06
C TYR A 39 10.34 5.34 12.77
N SER A 40 9.06 5.56 13.08
CA SER A 40 7.96 4.76 12.53
C SER A 40 7.98 4.92 11.01
N LYS A 41 8.55 3.94 10.31
CA LYS A 41 8.72 3.98 8.85
C LYS A 41 7.41 3.55 8.20
N PRO A 42 6.78 4.38 7.35
CA PRO A 42 5.54 4.00 6.67
C PRO A 42 5.75 2.91 5.60
N ALA A 43 6.98 2.73 5.13
CA ALA A 43 7.39 1.59 4.31
C ALA A 43 8.67 0.96 4.88
N GLN A 44 8.60 -0.33 5.19
CA GLN A 44 9.76 -1.16 5.48
C GLN A 44 9.92 -2.07 4.26
N ILE A 45 11.03 -1.95 3.51
CA ILE A 45 11.23 -2.76 2.31
C ILE A 45 11.77 -4.13 2.75
N SER A 46 10.86 -4.89 3.32
CA SER A 46 10.79 -6.35 3.34
C SER A 46 9.37 -6.64 2.88
N LEU A 47 9.18 -7.43 1.83
CA LEU A 47 7.85 -7.71 1.28
C LEU A 47 7.07 -8.67 2.20
N GLU A 48 6.65 -8.19 3.38
CA GLU A 48 5.63 -8.84 4.22
C GLU A 48 4.24 -8.31 3.82
N CYS A 49 3.60 -8.98 2.86
CA CYS A 49 2.25 -8.61 2.44
C CYS A 49 1.22 -9.04 3.51
N LYS A 50 0.89 -8.13 4.45
CA LYS A 50 0.00 -8.37 5.61
C LYS A 50 -1.50 -8.34 5.27
N HIS A 51 -1.85 -8.64 4.03
CA HIS A 51 -3.22 -8.49 3.51
C HIS A 51 -4.24 -9.33 4.30
N TYR A 52 -3.82 -10.52 4.75
CA TYR A 52 -4.65 -11.41 5.56
C TYR A 52 -4.99 -10.82 6.94
N SER A 53 -4.01 -10.27 7.66
CA SER A 53 -4.25 -9.65 8.96
C SER A 53 -5.05 -8.35 8.87
N LEU A 54 -4.86 -7.57 7.80
CA LEU A 54 -5.61 -6.33 7.58
C LEU A 54 -7.09 -6.61 7.32
N THR A 55 -7.38 -7.57 6.45
CA THR A 55 -8.76 -7.97 6.12
C THR A 55 -9.49 -8.65 7.29
N SER A 56 -8.80 -9.44 8.10
CA SER A 56 -9.40 -10.04 9.31
C SER A 56 -9.78 -8.98 10.35
N ASP A 57 -9.01 -7.89 10.43
CA ASP A 57 -9.26 -6.80 11.38
C ASP A 57 -10.18 -5.72 10.80
N ALA A 58 -10.43 -5.68 9.49
CA ALA A 58 -11.28 -4.67 8.83
C ALA A 58 -12.77 -5.05 8.93
N PRO A 59 -13.67 -4.14 9.37
CA PRO A 59 -15.11 -4.40 9.44
C PRO A 59 -15.74 -4.90 8.13
N SER A 60 -15.34 -4.34 6.98
CA SER A 60 -15.80 -4.80 5.66
C SER A 60 -14.96 -5.96 5.10
N GLY A 61 -13.80 -6.20 5.69
CA GLY A 61 -12.92 -7.33 5.35
C GLY A 61 -12.62 -7.46 3.86
N LYS A 62 -12.92 -8.64 3.30
CA LYS A 62 -12.69 -8.97 1.89
C LYS A 62 -13.78 -8.42 0.95
N GLU A 63 -14.84 -7.83 1.49
CA GLU A 63 -15.94 -7.25 0.72
C GLU A 63 -15.79 -5.72 0.58
N GLY A 64 -14.82 -5.13 1.28
CA GLY A 64 -14.55 -3.69 1.23
C GLY A 64 -14.10 -3.22 -0.16
N ALA A 65 -14.55 -2.02 -0.55
CA ALA A 65 -14.24 -1.42 -1.85
C ALA A 65 -12.72 -1.29 -2.09
N ALA A 66 -11.95 -0.91 -1.07
CA ALA A 66 -10.50 -0.83 -1.14
C ALA A 66 -9.83 -2.20 -1.40
N PHE A 67 -10.28 -3.25 -0.72
CA PHE A 67 -9.77 -4.60 -0.93
C PHE A 67 -10.08 -5.11 -2.34
N MET A 68 -11.32 -4.92 -2.79
CA MET A 68 -11.76 -5.30 -4.13
C MET A 68 -10.94 -4.59 -5.21
N ALA A 69 -10.69 -3.28 -5.05
CA ALA A 69 -9.84 -2.53 -5.96
C ALA A 69 -8.40 -3.04 -6.00
N MET A 70 -7.81 -3.35 -4.83
CA MET A 70 -6.47 -3.94 -4.74
C MET A 70 -6.38 -5.32 -5.42
N MET A 71 -7.40 -6.17 -5.25
CA MET A 71 -7.41 -7.51 -5.89
C MET A 71 -7.66 -7.44 -7.38
N ALA A 72 -8.52 -6.53 -7.84
CA ALA A 72 -8.74 -6.30 -9.28
C ALA A 72 -7.45 -5.83 -9.96
N GLU A 73 -6.74 -4.87 -9.37
CA GLU A 73 -5.49 -4.37 -9.93
C GLU A 73 -4.38 -5.42 -9.88
N LYS A 74 -4.30 -6.20 -8.79
CA LYS A 74 -3.39 -7.35 -8.72
C LYS A 74 -3.60 -8.31 -9.88
N ALA A 75 -4.85 -8.65 -10.19
CA ALA A 75 -5.18 -9.55 -11.29
C ALA A 75 -4.81 -8.93 -12.65
N ARG A 76 -5.12 -7.64 -12.86
CA ARG A 76 -4.76 -6.90 -14.07
C ARG A 76 -3.25 -6.90 -14.31
N LEU A 77 -2.47 -6.54 -13.28
CA LEU A 77 -1.01 -6.49 -13.36
C LEU A 77 -0.39 -7.87 -13.54
N ALA A 78 -0.92 -8.90 -12.86
CA ALA A 78 -0.45 -10.27 -13.03
C ALA A 78 -0.60 -10.76 -14.47
N ALA A 79 -1.66 -10.34 -15.18
CA ALA A 79 -1.87 -10.68 -16.59
C ALA A 79 -0.89 -9.99 -17.55
N LEU A 80 -0.19 -8.94 -17.11
CA LEU A 80 0.83 -8.22 -17.89
C LEU A 80 2.23 -8.78 -17.68
N LEU A 81 2.41 -9.73 -16.76
CA LEU A 81 3.72 -10.32 -16.49
C LEU A 81 4.11 -11.27 -17.63
N PRO A 82 5.32 -11.16 -18.21
CA PRO A 82 5.76 -12.02 -19.31
C PRO A 82 5.86 -13.48 -18.88
N GLU A 83 5.78 -14.43 -19.82
CA GLU A 83 6.02 -15.84 -19.50
C GLU A 83 7.45 -16.03 -18.92
N GLY A 84 7.59 -16.89 -17.91
CA GLY A 84 8.89 -17.16 -17.28
C GLY A 84 9.42 -16.07 -16.35
N TRP A 85 8.69 -14.96 -16.15
CA TRP A 85 9.12 -13.81 -15.34
C TRP A 85 9.60 -14.16 -13.93
N SER A 86 9.04 -15.21 -13.32
CA SER A 86 9.37 -15.65 -11.96
C SER A 86 10.74 -16.34 -11.86
N ARG A 87 11.34 -16.73 -12.99
CA ARG A 87 12.64 -17.41 -13.07
C ARG A 87 13.69 -16.60 -13.81
N ASP A 88 13.28 -15.59 -14.58
CA ASP A 88 14.17 -14.74 -15.37
C ASP A 88 13.76 -13.25 -15.26
N MET A 89 14.60 -12.49 -14.56
CA MET A 89 14.40 -11.05 -14.35
C MET A 89 14.55 -10.23 -15.64
N THR A 90 15.29 -10.73 -16.64
CA THR A 90 15.49 -10.00 -17.90
C THR A 90 14.21 -9.81 -18.70
N THR A 91 13.19 -10.64 -18.45
CA THR A 91 11.84 -10.49 -19.00
C THR A 91 11.23 -9.11 -18.72
N PHE A 92 11.57 -8.48 -17.59
CA PHE A 92 11.09 -7.14 -17.24
C PHE A 92 11.67 -6.04 -18.14
N LEU A 93 12.80 -6.28 -18.83
CA LEU A 93 13.37 -5.33 -19.79
C LEU A 93 12.49 -5.13 -21.03
N SER A 94 11.59 -6.08 -21.30
CA SER A 94 10.61 -6.01 -22.40
C SER A 94 9.35 -5.23 -22.04
N LEU A 95 9.14 -4.91 -20.76
CA LEU A 95 7.97 -4.18 -20.30
C LEU A 95 8.08 -2.69 -20.61
N SER A 96 6.95 -2.07 -20.93
CA SER A 96 6.91 -0.62 -21.08
C SER A 96 7.18 0.08 -19.73
N GLN A 97 7.69 1.31 -19.80
CA GLN A 97 7.89 2.13 -18.61
C GLN A 97 6.61 2.30 -17.79
N GLU A 98 5.47 2.45 -18.46
CA GLU A 98 4.15 2.56 -17.82
C GLU A 98 3.79 1.31 -17.00
N VAL A 99 4.04 0.11 -17.55
CA VAL A 99 3.79 -1.15 -16.84
C VAL A 99 4.74 -1.29 -15.65
N LEU A 100 6.02 -0.96 -15.82
CA LEU A 100 7.00 -0.98 -14.72
C LEU A 100 6.59 -0.03 -13.59
N LEU A 101 6.18 1.19 -13.91
CA LEU A 101 5.70 2.17 -12.94
C LEU A 101 4.42 1.68 -12.24
N SER A 102 3.51 1.05 -12.97
CA SER A 102 2.27 0.48 -12.39
C SER A 102 2.58 -0.66 -11.43
N LEU A 103 3.48 -1.58 -11.79
CA LEU A 103 3.95 -2.67 -10.94
C LEU A 103 4.64 -2.13 -9.67
N LEU A 104 5.52 -1.13 -9.82
CA LEU A 104 6.17 -0.46 -8.69
C LEU A 104 5.15 0.24 -7.79
N SER A 105 4.14 0.90 -8.37
CA SER A 105 3.07 1.56 -7.64
C SER A 105 2.29 0.57 -6.77
N PHE A 106 1.86 -0.54 -7.37
CA PHE A 106 1.15 -1.59 -6.67
C PHE A 106 1.97 -2.24 -5.57
N CYS A 107 3.24 -2.57 -5.84
CA CYS A 107 4.14 -3.15 -4.84
C CYS A 107 4.39 -2.19 -3.66
N THR A 108 4.58 -0.91 -3.95
CA THR A 108 4.74 0.13 -2.91
C THR A 108 3.47 0.27 -2.07
N ALA A 109 2.30 0.32 -2.71
CA ALA A 109 1.01 0.32 -2.03
C ALA A 109 0.87 -0.89 -1.09
N CYS A 110 1.17 -2.11 -1.56
CA CYS A 110 1.09 -3.34 -0.75
C CYS A 110 1.98 -3.30 0.51
N SER A 111 3.07 -2.53 0.48
CA SER A 111 4.00 -2.39 1.61
C SER A 111 3.51 -1.46 2.72
N ILE A 112 2.47 -0.65 2.46
CA ILE A 112 1.98 0.33 3.44
C ILE A 112 1.31 -0.38 4.60
N HIS A 113 1.70 0.00 5.82
CA HIS A 113 1.06 -0.44 7.04
C HIS A 113 0.86 0.74 8.00
N GLY A 114 -0.38 0.97 8.42
CA GLY A 114 -0.73 2.06 9.33
C GLY A 114 -1.70 1.67 10.42
N VAL A 115 -1.79 0.36 10.74
CA VAL A 115 -2.64 -0.11 11.85
C VAL A 115 -2.06 0.40 13.15
N GLN A 116 -2.92 0.99 13.98
CA GLN A 116 -2.53 1.56 15.26
C GLN A 116 -3.14 0.71 16.37
N THR A 117 -2.32 0.34 17.35
CA THR A 117 -2.78 -0.22 18.61
C THR A 117 -3.20 0.90 19.54
N ARG A 118 -4.18 0.61 20.40
CA ARG A 118 -4.63 1.51 21.45
C ARG A 118 -4.14 0.97 22.77
N GLU A 119 -3.26 1.71 23.43
CA GLU A 119 -2.62 1.30 24.69
C GLU A 119 -3.01 2.29 25.79
N CYS A 120 -3.51 1.77 26.91
CA CYS A 120 -3.93 2.57 28.07
C CYS A 120 -4.87 3.75 27.71
N GLY A 121 -5.77 3.57 26.74
CA GLY A 121 -6.73 4.60 26.30
C GLY A 121 -6.21 5.56 25.23
N HIS A 122 -4.90 5.58 24.98
CA HIS A 122 -4.26 6.45 23.98
C HIS A 122 -4.02 5.72 22.65
N THR A 123 -4.26 6.42 21.55
CA THR A 123 -3.89 5.98 20.19
C THR A 123 -2.69 6.81 19.75
N SER A 124 -1.65 6.17 19.21
CA SER A 124 -0.48 6.85 18.66
C SER A 124 -0.86 7.73 17.45
N ARG A 125 0.06 8.57 16.96
CA ARG A 125 -0.10 9.22 15.64
C ARG A 125 0.11 8.19 14.53
N SER A 126 -0.60 8.34 13.42
CA SER A 126 -0.50 7.37 12.34
C SER A 126 0.66 7.74 11.43
N PRO A 127 1.49 6.77 11.03
CA PRO A 127 2.50 7.02 10.00
C PRO A 127 1.88 7.38 8.64
N LEU A 128 0.56 7.19 8.46
CA LEU A 128 -0.15 7.52 7.22
C LEU A 128 -0.51 9.01 7.09
N ASP A 129 -0.51 9.80 8.17
CA ASP A 129 -1.06 11.17 8.16
C ASP A 129 -0.42 12.06 7.07
N THR A 130 0.92 12.04 6.98
CA THR A 130 1.66 12.81 5.96
C THR A 130 1.45 12.26 4.55
N LEU A 131 1.42 10.93 4.41
CA LEU A 131 1.24 10.28 3.13
C LEU A 131 -0.14 10.58 2.53
N GLU A 132 -1.18 10.52 3.34
CA GLU A 132 -2.56 10.81 2.93
C GLU A 132 -2.71 12.21 2.37
N SER A 133 -2.11 13.20 3.05
CA SER A 133 -2.09 14.58 2.56
C SER A 133 -1.37 14.68 1.21
N ALA A 134 -0.22 14.02 1.07
CA ALA A 134 0.57 14.07 -0.16
C ALA A 134 -0.15 13.41 -1.35
N ILE A 135 -0.92 12.35 -1.12
CA ILE A 135 -1.65 11.64 -2.18
C ILE A 135 -3.06 12.19 -2.42
N GLY A 136 -3.49 13.21 -1.67
CA GLY A 136 -4.84 13.78 -1.79
C GLY A 136 -5.93 12.79 -1.37
N PHE A 137 -5.65 11.96 -0.37
CA PHE A 137 -6.54 10.89 0.05
C PHE A 137 -7.71 11.38 0.89
N HIS A 138 -8.91 10.86 0.61
CA HIS A 138 -10.06 10.97 1.48
C HIS A 138 -10.69 9.60 1.75
N MET A 139 -10.82 9.24 3.03
CA MET A 139 -11.32 7.92 3.46
C MET A 139 -12.72 7.60 2.92
N ARG A 140 -13.58 8.61 2.77
CA ARG A 140 -14.95 8.47 2.26
C ARG A 140 -15.03 7.90 0.84
N ASP A 141 -13.97 8.05 0.05
CA ASP A 141 -13.93 7.56 -1.33
C ASP A 141 -13.76 6.04 -1.39
N TRP A 142 -13.27 5.44 -0.29
CA TRP A 142 -12.85 4.04 -0.23
C TRP A 142 -13.60 3.24 0.82
N TRP A 143 -14.28 3.90 1.75
CA TRP A 143 -15.02 3.27 2.83
C TRP A 143 -16.21 4.11 3.27
N GLN A 144 -17.31 3.43 3.57
CA GLN A 144 -18.54 4.02 4.11
C GLN A 144 -18.91 3.30 5.41
N PRO A 145 -19.41 4.02 6.43
CA PRO A 145 -19.89 3.39 7.64
C PRO A 145 -21.03 2.43 7.30
N THR A 146 -20.83 1.15 7.59
CA THR A 146 -21.94 0.20 7.61
C THR A 146 -22.80 0.52 8.83
N LYS A 147 -24.13 0.65 8.63
CA LYS A 147 -25.06 0.70 9.76
C LYS A 147 -24.99 -0.66 10.46
N ALA A 148 -24.53 -0.66 11.70
CA ALA A 148 -24.58 -1.82 12.58
C ALA A 148 -26.01 -2.06 13.07
#